data_AF-A0A2I8ERW9-F1
#
_entry.id   AF-A0A2I8ERW9-F1
#
_cell.length_a   1.000
_cell.length_b   1.000
_cell.length_c   1.000
_cell.angle_alpha   90.00
_cell.angle_beta   90.00
_cell.angle_gamma   90.00
#
_symmetry.space_group_name_H-M   'P 1'
#
loop_
_entity.id
_entity.type
_entity.pdbx_description
1 polymer ?
#
loop_
_entity_poly.entity_id
_entity_poly.type
_entity_poly.pdbx_seq_one_letter_code
_entity_poly.pdbx_strand_id
1 'polypeptide(L)'
;MKAIQAIKMAAGAFVVLASINAYAQASDADMTAQPSAKQTAKAAKSADRALARKVRGALAKAKDLSVANITVRARSGAVTLQGSVPEQPQVDKATEVAQGVAGVTSVKNALTIRPVGQ
;
A
#
# COMPACT_ATOMS: atom_id res chain seq x y z
N MET A 1 6.70 51.94 -6.22
CA MET A 1 7.02 52.15 -7.65
C MET A 1 7.22 50.80 -8.33
N LYS A 2 6.71 50.68 -9.57
CA LYS A 2 6.69 49.52 -10.51
C LYS A 2 5.66 48.43 -10.12
N ALA A 3 4.43 48.43 -10.66
CA ALA A 3 3.98 48.08 -12.02
C ALA A 3 4.30 46.60 -12.34
N ILE A 4 3.37 45.72 -12.71
CA ILE A 4 2.63 45.71 -13.98
C ILE A 4 1.42 44.73 -13.90
N GLN A 5 0.28 45.22 -14.41
CA GLN A 5 -0.89 44.61 -15.09
C GLN A 5 -1.07 43.07 -15.16
N ALA A 6 -2.23 42.48 -14.86
CA ALA A 6 -3.58 42.57 -15.43
C ALA A 6 -3.81 41.76 -16.74
N ILE A 7 -4.46 40.60 -16.63
CA ILE A 7 -5.24 39.94 -17.71
C ILE A 7 -6.48 39.36 -17.02
N LYS A 8 -7.55 40.14 -16.90
CA LYS A 8 -8.74 40.16 -17.76
C LYS A 8 -9.61 38.91 -17.67
N MET A 9 -10.66 39.11 -16.87
CA MET A 9 -11.97 38.44 -16.83
C MET A 9 -12.52 37.96 -18.18
N ALA A 10 -13.32 36.89 -18.12
CA ALA A 10 -14.74 36.86 -18.48
C ALA A 10 -15.19 35.72 -19.41
N ALA A 11 -16.45 35.32 -19.19
CA ALA A 11 -17.33 34.43 -19.95
C ALA A 11 -17.13 32.92 -19.70
N GLY A 12 -18.12 32.14 -19.29
CA GLY A 12 -19.54 32.41 -19.10
C GLY A 12 -20.31 31.09 -18.84
N ALA A 13 -21.54 31.24 -18.37
CA ALA A 13 -22.65 30.27 -18.38
C ALA A 13 -22.64 29.08 -17.39
N PHE A 14 -23.44 29.26 -16.33
CA PHE A 14 -24.33 28.27 -15.70
C PHE A 14 -24.80 27.15 -16.65
N VAL A 15 -24.70 25.89 -16.24
CA VAL A 15 -25.83 24.93 -16.22
C VAL A 15 -25.56 23.89 -15.14
N VAL A 16 -26.36 23.96 -14.07
CA VAL A 16 -26.60 22.84 -13.16
C VAL A 16 -27.58 21.90 -13.85
N LEU A 17 -27.23 20.63 -14.02
CA LEU A 17 -28.21 19.55 -14.01
C LEU A 17 -27.56 18.28 -13.47
N ALA A 18 -27.96 17.95 -12.25
CA ALA A 18 -27.82 16.64 -11.66
C ALA A 18 -28.51 15.62 -12.57
N SER A 19 -27.80 14.56 -12.94
CA SER A 19 -28.41 13.34 -13.48
C SER A 19 -27.68 12.16 -12.88
N ILE A 20 -28.38 11.56 -11.93
CA ILE A 20 -28.04 10.32 -11.24
C ILE A 20 -28.07 9.24 -12.32
N ASN A 21 -26.92 8.67 -12.70
CA ASN A 21 -26.90 7.39 -13.41
C ASN A 21 -25.97 6.45 -12.67
N ALA A 22 -26.60 5.61 -11.85
CA ALA A 22 -26.03 4.35 -11.41
C ALA A 22 -26.03 3.39 -12.61
N TYR A 23 -24.91 3.30 -13.32
CA TYR A 23 -24.41 2.07 -13.97
C TYR A 23 -23.01 2.34 -14.57
N ALA A 24 -22.32 1.24 -14.90
CA ALA A 24 -20.94 1.12 -15.37
C ALA A 24 -20.48 2.14 -16.44
N GLN A 25 -19.17 2.36 -16.56
CA GLN A 25 -18.38 2.08 -17.78
C GLN A 25 -16.95 2.62 -17.65
N ALA A 26 -15.99 1.77 -18.02
CA ALA A 26 -14.60 2.13 -18.25
C ALA A 26 -14.49 3.07 -19.46
N SER A 27 -13.63 4.07 -19.39
CA SER A 27 -13.06 4.75 -20.55
C SER A 27 -11.77 5.43 -20.15
N ASP A 28 -10.67 4.98 -20.74
CA ASP A 28 -9.41 5.70 -20.83
C ASP A 28 -9.63 7.03 -21.55
N ALA A 29 -9.25 8.14 -20.93
CA ALA A 29 -8.80 9.35 -21.61
C ALA A 29 -8.11 10.25 -20.58
N ASP A 30 -6.83 10.45 -20.82
CA ASP A 30 -5.91 11.34 -20.12
C ASP A 30 -6.47 12.79 -20.10
N MET A 31 -6.37 13.47 -18.95
CA MET A 31 -5.94 14.87 -18.81
C MET A 31 -6.16 15.39 -17.38
N THR A 32 -5.03 15.55 -16.68
CA THR A 32 -4.78 16.50 -15.58
C THR A 32 -5.78 16.55 -14.42
N ALA A 33 -6.05 15.42 -13.77
CA ALA A 33 -6.61 15.43 -12.42
C ALA A 33 -5.46 15.54 -11.41
N GLN A 34 -5.27 16.72 -10.82
CA GLN A 34 -4.48 16.86 -9.60
C GLN A 34 -5.03 15.83 -8.60
N PRO A 35 -4.26 14.80 -8.20
CA PRO A 35 -4.81 13.68 -7.46
C PRO A 35 -5.30 14.23 -6.12
N SER A 36 -6.62 14.28 -5.96
CA SER A 36 -7.24 14.58 -4.68
C SER A 36 -6.64 13.60 -3.66
N ALA A 37 -6.24 14.05 -2.47
CA ALA A 37 -5.50 13.25 -1.49
C ALA A 37 -6.11 11.84 -1.22
N LYS A 38 -7.41 11.67 -1.45
CA LYS A 38 -8.15 10.40 -1.38
C LYS A 38 -7.75 9.38 -2.48
N GLN A 39 -7.41 9.81 -3.70
CA GLN A 39 -6.98 8.92 -4.79
C GLN A 39 -5.57 8.38 -4.55
N THR A 40 -4.65 9.24 -4.08
CA THR A 40 -3.28 8.84 -3.69
C THR A 40 -3.30 7.82 -2.56
N ALA A 41 -4.17 8.02 -1.55
CA ALA A 41 -4.30 7.08 -0.44
C ALA A 41 -4.82 5.70 -0.89
N LYS A 42 -5.75 5.64 -1.85
CA LYS A 42 -6.26 4.37 -2.39
C LYS A 42 -5.18 3.62 -3.19
N ALA A 43 -4.45 4.34 -4.04
CA ALA A 43 -3.35 3.78 -4.83
C ALA A 43 -2.20 3.25 -3.94
N ALA A 44 -1.81 4.03 -2.92
CA ALA A 44 -0.82 3.60 -1.93
C ALA A 44 -1.30 2.35 -1.18
N LYS A 45 -2.57 2.28 -0.79
CA LYS A 45 -3.13 1.10 -0.10
C LYS A 45 -3.19 -0.14 -1.00
N SER A 46 -3.40 0.02 -2.31
CA SER A 46 -3.26 -1.11 -3.24
C SER A 46 -1.80 -1.56 -3.40
N ALA A 47 -0.86 -0.63 -3.50
CA ALA A 47 0.57 -0.94 -3.56
C ALA A 47 1.04 -1.67 -2.29
N ASP A 48 0.63 -1.18 -1.11
CA ASP A 48 0.88 -1.83 0.18
C ASP A 48 0.35 -3.27 0.22
N ARG A 49 -0.88 -3.49 -0.25
CA ARG A 49 -1.45 -4.84 -0.31
C ARG A 49 -0.67 -5.74 -1.27
N ALA A 50 -0.20 -5.21 -2.39
CA ALA A 50 0.65 -5.96 -3.32
C ALA A 50 2.00 -6.31 -2.68
N LEU A 51 2.62 -5.36 -1.97
CA LEU A 51 3.87 -5.57 -1.23
C LEU A 51 3.69 -6.64 -0.15
N ALA A 52 2.64 -6.54 0.66
CA ALA A 52 2.33 -7.53 1.70
C ALA A 52 2.13 -8.93 1.12
N ARG A 53 1.49 -9.05 -0.05
CA ARG A 53 1.33 -10.33 -0.75
C ARG A 53 2.66 -10.89 -1.24
N LYS A 54 3.54 -10.05 -1.79
CA LYS A 54 4.89 -10.46 -2.21
C LYS A 54 5.70 -10.97 -1.03
N VAL A 55 5.74 -10.23 0.08
CA VAL A 55 6.39 -10.64 1.32
C VAL A 55 5.81 -11.95 1.84
N ARG A 56 4.49 -12.06 1.94
CA ARG A 56 3.83 -13.29 2.37
C ARG A 56 4.17 -14.49 1.48
N GLY A 57 4.22 -14.28 0.16
CA GLY A 57 4.62 -15.31 -0.80
C GLY A 57 6.09 -15.71 -0.67
N ALA A 58 6.99 -14.76 -0.39
CA ALA A 58 8.40 -15.05 -0.15
C ALA A 58 8.59 -15.84 1.15
N LEU A 59 7.89 -15.45 2.23
CA LEU A 59 7.87 -16.20 3.49
C LEU A 59 7.29 -17.60 3.33
N ALA A 60 6.28 -17.78 2.47
CA ALA A 60 5.67 -19.09 2.22
C ALA A 60 6.59 -20.05 1.46
N LYS A 61 7.58 -19.52 0.73
CA LYS A 61 8.61 -20.33 0.07
C LYS A 61 9.70 -20.79 1.03
N ALA A 62 9.89 -20.09 2.15
CA ALA A 62 10.76 -20.56 3.21
C ALA A 62 10.08 -21.76 3.89
N LYS A 63 10.53 -22.97 3.52
CA LYS A 63 10.39 -24.14 4.38
C LYS A 63 10.91 -23.73 5.76
N ASP A 64 10.20 -24.12 6.81
CA ASP A 64 10.41 -23.76 8.23
C ASP A 64 9.54 -22.59 8.73
N LEU A 65 8.84 -21.81 7.88
CA LEU A 65 7.96 -20.74 8.34
C LEU A 65 6.47 -21.07 8.20
N SER A 66 5.76 -21.10 9.33
CA SER A 66 4.30 -21.20 9.32
C SER A 66 3.67 -19.85 9.03
N VAL A 67 3.49 -19.55 7.74
CA VAL A 67 2.79 -18.34 7.28
C VAL A 67 1.32 -18.31 7.70
N ALA A 68 0.76 -19.46 8.09
CA ALA A 68 -0.60 -19.55 8.61
C ALA A 68 -0.80 -18.70 9.87
N ASN A 69 0.21 -18.63 10.74
CA ASN A 69 0.16 -17.88 12.01
C ASN A 69 0.83 -16.51 11.93
N ILE A 70 1.38 -16.14 10.76
CA ILE A 70 2.08 -14.88 10.54
C ILE A 70 1.18 -13.93 9.76
N THR A 71 0.87 -12.79 10.38
CA THR A 71 0.20 -11.67 9.74
C THR A 71 1.25 -10.66 9.25
N VAL A 72 1.25 -10.40 7.95
CA VAL A 72 2.11 -9.39 7.32
C VAL A 72 1.28 -8.14 7.07
N ARG A 73 1.72 -6.99 7.59
CA ARG A 73 1.12 -5.69 7.29
C ARG A 73 2.15 -4.80 6.61
N ALA A 74 1.80 -4.22 5.47
CA ALA A 74 2.64 -3.24 4.79
C ALA A 74 1.96 -1.87 4.82
N ARG A 75 2.74 -0.82 5.02
CA ARG A 75 2.29 0.57 5.04
C ARG A 75 3.40 1.47 4.52
N SER A 76 3.22 2.02 3.33
CA SER A 76 4.17 2.93 2.69
C SER A 76 5.62 2.39 2.69
N GLY A 77 5.80 1.09 2.43
CA GLY A 77 7.11 0.41 2.44
C GLY A 77 7.57 -0.11 3.81
N ALA A 78 6.94 0.30 4.91
CA ALA A 78 7.19 -0.29 6.23
C ALA A 78 6.38 -1.59 6.38
N VAL A 79 7.07 -2.70 6.62
CA VAL A 79 6.48 -4.03 6.79
C VAL A 79 6.52 -4.40 8.27
N THR A 80 5.39 -4.83 8.82
CA THR A 80 5.29 -5.40 10.16
C THR A 80 4.95 -6.87 10.07
N LEU A 81 5.78 -7.71 10.69
CA LEU A 81 5.56 -9.14 10.85
C LEU A 81 5.01 -9.38 12.25
N GLN A 82 3.79 -9.90 12.35
CA GLN A 82 3.14 -10.22 13.62
C GLN A 82 2.73 -11.69 13.65
N GLY A 83 2.77 -12.32 14.81
CA GLY A 83 2.34 -13.70 14.95
C GLY A 83 3.23 -14.49 15.87
N SER A 84 3.28 -15.81 15.64
CA SER A 84 4.15 -16.71 16.38
C SER A 84 4.94 -17.61 15.45
N VAL A 85 6.18 -17.90 15.84
CA VAL A 85 7.08 -18.83 15.15
C VAL A 85 7.65 -19.85 16.15
N PRO A 86 7.89 -21.10 15.74
CA PRO A 86 8.41 -22.12 16.64
C PRO A 86 9.85 -21.90 17.12
N GLU A 87 10.69 -21.21 16.35
CA GLU A 87 12.12 -21.09 16.66
C GLU A 87 12.68 -19.67 16.42
N GLN A 88 13.77 -19.32 17.11
CA GLN A 88 14.51 -18.06 16.88
C GLN A 88 15.08 -17.92 15.45
N PRO A 89 15.79 -18.91 14.86
CA PRO A 89 16.34 -18.77 13.50
C PRO A 89 15.29 -18.49 12.42
N GLN A 90 14.04 -18.87 12.67
CA GLN A 90 12.91 -18.56 11.80
C GLN A 90 12.55 -17.07 11.83
N VAL A 91 12.68 -16.43 12.99
CA VAL A 91 12.51 -14.98 13.13
C VAL A 91 13.50 -14.22 12.25
N ASP A 92 14.76 -14.65 12.28
CA ASP A 92 15.84 -14.00 11.54
C ASP A 92 15.65 -14.21 10.03
N LYS A 93 15.39 -15.46 9.59
CA LYS A 93 15.05 -15.77 8.19
C LYS A 93 13.83 -14.96 7.72
N ALA A 94 12.78 -14.85 8.52
CA ALA A 94 11.58 -14.10 8.15
C ALA A 94 11.89 -12.61 7.95
N THR A 95 12.77 -12.06 8.80
CA THR A 95 13.22 -10.67 8.70
C THR A 95 14.06 -10.45 7.44
N GLU A 96 15.02 -11.33 7.18
CA GLU A 96 15.89 -11.27 6.00
C GLU A 96 15.09 -11.40 4.70
N VAL A 97 14.19 -12.38 4.62
CA VAL A 97 13.31 -12.59 3.46
C VAL A 97 12.41 -11.38 3.24
N ALA A 98 11.86 -10.78 4.30
CA ALA A 98 11.05 -9.58 4.18
C ALA A 98 11.86 -8.37 3.70
N GLN A 99 13.10 -8.21 4.18
CA GLN A 99 14.00 -7.13 3.73
C GLN A 99 14.42 -7.30 2.27
N GLY A 100 14.57 -8.54 1.78
CA GLY A 100 14.91 -8.82 0.38
C GLY A 100 13.81 -8.51 -0.64
N VAL A 101 12.59 -8.16 -0.20
CA VAL A 101 11.50 -7.84 -1.12
C VAL A 101 11.61 -6.40 -1.62
N ALA A 102 11.64 -6.24 -2.94
CA ALA A 102 11.65 -4.93 -3.58
C ALA A 102 10.47 -4.04 -3.12
N GLY A 103 10.80 -2.86 -2.59
CA GLY A 103 9.84 -1.88 -2.07
C GLY A 103 9.69 -1.87 -0.55
N VAL A 104 10.43 -2.74 0.16
CA VAL A 104 10.52 -2.68 1.63
C VAL A 104 11.57 -1.65 2.05
N THR A 105 11.17 -0.70 2.87
CA THR A 105 12.06 0.34 3.43
C THR A 105 12.40 0.08 4.88
N SER A 106 11.52 -0.59 5.62
CA SER A 106 11.73 -0.94 7.02
C SER A 106 10.96 -2.21 7.36
N VAL A 107 11.57 -3.07 8.18
CA VAL A 107 10.92 -4.27 8.70
C VAL A 107 10.84 -4.17 10.21
N LYS A 108 9.61 -4.19 10.72
CA LYS A 108 9.31 -4.31 12.14
C LYS A 108 8.91 -5.73 12.45
N ASN A 109 9.74 -6.37 13.26
CA ASN A 109 9.48 -7.71 13.74
C ASN A 109 8.74 -7.64 15.09
N ALA A 110 7.56 -8.23 15.14
CA ALA A 110 6.74 -8.42 16.33
C ALA A 110 6.26 -9.89 16.41
N LEU A 111 7.12 -10.81 15.97
CA LEU A 111 6.92 -12.25 16.11
C LEU A 111 7.26 -12.69 17.54
N THR A 112 6.44 -13.60 18.05
CA THR A 112 6.67 -14.25 19.35
C THR A 112 7.12 -15.68 19.13
N ILE A 113 8.07 -16.15 19.93
CA ILE A 113 8.51 -17.55 19.81
C ILE A 113 7.56 -18.42 20.62
N ARG A 114 6.87 -19.33 19.93
CA ARG A 114 5.98 -20.31 20.52
C ARG A 114 6.35 -21.69 19.98
N PRO A 115 7.08 -22.51 20.75
CA PRO A 115 7.40 -23.88 20.37
C PRO A 115 6.11 -24.65 20.07
N VAL A 116 6.09 -25.39 18.96
CA VAL A 116 4.98 -26.30 18.64
C VAL A 116 5.11 -27.54 19.53
N GLY A 117 4.21 -27.69 20.51
CA GLY A 117 4.20 -28.87 21.39
C GLY A 117 4.10 -28.61 22.90
N GLN A 118 3.66 -27.44 23.33
CA GLN A 118 3.32 -27.14 24.73
C GLN A 118 1.87 -26.69 24.85
#